data_AF-A0A957RIW9-F1
#
_entry.id   AF-A0A957RIW9-F1
#
_cell.length_a   1.000
_cell.length_b   1.000
_cell.length_c   1.000
_cell.angle_alpha   90.00
_cell.angle_beta   90.00
_cell.angle_gamma   90.00
#
_symmetry.space_group_name_H-M   'P 1'
#
loop_
_entity.id
_entity.type
_entity.pdbx_description
1 polymer ?
#
loop_
_entity_poly.entity_id
_entity_poly.type
_entity_poly.pdbx_seq_one_letter_code
_entity_poly.pdbx_strand_id
1 'polypeptide(L)'
;MTYNILILGASYGSLLGTKMLMAGHNVTLVCRSQTAKLINEEGTEVRIKLRDEDSHRSIFSRDLPGRLDAKTPEEVDPSKYDLVGL
;
A
#
# COMPACT_ATOMS: atom_id res chain seq x y z
N MET A 1 -17.27 -3.27 5.17
CA MET A 1 -17.08 -3.91 3.85
C MET A 1 -15.65 -3.68 3.44
N THR A 2 -14.95 -4.69 2.94
CA THR A 2 -13.54 -4.59 2.51
C THR A 2 -13.49 -4.47 1.00
N TYR A 3 -12.85 -3.41 0.48
CA TYR A 3 -12.62 -3.20 -0.94
C TYR A 3 -11.21 -3.65 -1.34
N ASN A 4 -11.05 -4.10 -2.59
CA ASN A 4 -9.77 -4.38 -3.21
C ASN A 4 -9.35 -3.17 -4.06
N ILE A 5 -8.24 -2.54 -3.69
CA ILE A 5 -7.78 -1.29 -4.28
C ILE A 5 -6.45 -1.53 -4.99
N LEU A 6 -6.35 -1.11 -6.24
CA LEU A 6 -5.12 -1.13 -7.02
C LEU A 6 -4.49 0.27 -7.04
N ILE A 7 -3.22 0.39 -6.68
CA ILE A 7 -2.48 1.66 -6.79
C ILE A 7 -1.33 1.49 -7.78
N LEU A 8 -1.32 2.33 -8.80
CA LEU A 8 -0.34 2.33 -9.88
C LEU A 8 0.95 3.05 -9.48
N GLY A 9 1.69 2.44 -8.54
CA GLY A 9 2.97 2.92 -8.05
C GLY A 9 3.16 2.60 -6.57
N ALA A 10 4.33 2.06 -6.19
CA ALA A 10 4.57 1.69 -4.79
C ALA A 10 5.17 2.79 -3.91
N SER A 11 5.90 3.76 -4.45
CA SER A 11 6.59 4.77 -3.63
C SER A 11 5.60 5.75 -2.98
N TYR A 12 5.12 6.76 -3.71
CA TYR A 12 4.09 7.67 -3.19
C TYR A 12 2.74 6.99 -3.00
N GLY A 13 2.43 5.97 -3.80
CA GLY A 13 1.23 5.18 -3.62
C GLY A 13 1.12 4.50 -2.25
N SER A 14 2.25 4.23 -1.56
CA SER A 14 2.24 3.75 -0.17
C SER A 14 1.62 4.74 0.81
N LEU A 15 1.65 6.06 0.54
CA LEU A 15 1.03 7.04 1.43
C LEU A 15 -0.50 6.88 1.44
N LEU A 16 -1.10 6.79 0.25
CA LEU A 16 -2.54 6.53 0.10
C LEU A 16 -2.87 5.09 0.53
N GLY A 17 -2.05 4.12 0.10
CA GLY A 17 -2.21 2.71 0.41
C GLY A 17 -2.26 2.45 1.91
N THR A 18 -1.34 3.02 2.69
CA THR A 18 -1.35 2.94 4.16
C THR A 18 -2.66 3.45 4.76
N LYS A 19 -3.22 4.56 4.25
CA LYS A 19 -4.51 5.07 4.73
C LYS A 19 -5.67 4.10 4.44
N MET A 20 -5.67 3.45 3.28
CA MET A 20 -6.67 2.44 2.91
C MET A 20 -6.54 1.16 3.73
N LEU A 21 -5.30 0.72 3.98
CA LEU A 21 -5.00 -0.41 4.86
C LEU A 21 -5.47 -0.13 6.30
N MET A 22 -5.25 1.08 6.82
CA MET A 22 -5.77 1.51 8.14
C MET A 22 -7.30 1.43 8.21
N ALA A 23 -8.00 1.70 7.10
CA ALA A 23 -9.45 1.60 7.00
C ALA A 23 -9.96 0.14 6.83
N GLY A 24 -9.07 -0.86 6.79
CA GLY A 24 -9.42 -2.27 6.64
C GLY A 24 -9.69 -2.70 5.19
N HIS A 25 -9.15 -1.97 4.21
CA HIS A 25 -9.22 -2.32 2.79
C HIS A 25 -7.95 -3.03 2.32
N ASN A 26 -8.07 -3.85 1.28
CA ASN A 26 -6.92 -4.51 0.67
C ASN A 26 -6.29 -3.59 -0.38
N VAL A 27 -4.97 -3.54 -0.41
CA VAL A 27 -4.22 -2.71 -1.36
C VAL A 27 -3.21 -3.56 -2.12
N THR A 28 -3.24 -3.47 -3.45
CA THR A 28 -2.16 -3.95 -4.31
C THR A 28 -1.37 -2.76 -4.84
N LEU A 29 -0.06 -2.73 -4.58
CA LEU A 29 0.86 -1.73 -5.14
C LEU A 29 1.53 -2.25 -6.41
N VAL A 30 1.37 -1.55 -7.54
CA VAL A 30 2.08 -1.88 -8.78
C VAL A 30 3.49 -1.33 -8.74
N CYS A 31 4.48 -2.19 -8.97
CA CYS A 31 5.89 -1.81 -8.96
C CYS A 31 6.77 -2.79 -9.76
N ARG A 32 8.09 -2.58 -9.72
CA ARG A 32 9.04 -3.51 -10.34
C ARG A 32 9.16 -4.78 -9.51
N SER A 33 9.48 -5.90 -10.15
CA SER A 33 9.57 -7.23 -9.52
C SER A 33 10.41 -7.26 -8.24
N GLN A 34 11.56 -6.60 -8.20
CA GLN A 34 12.40 -6.51 -6.99
C GLN A 34 11.68 -5.80 -5.84
N THR A 35 10.97 -4.71 -6.14
CA THR A 35 10.18 -3.96 -5.15
C THR A 35 8.97 -4.76 -4.69
N ALA A 36 8.29 -5.47 -5.59
CA ALA A 36 7.16 -6.32 -5.25
C ALA A 36 7.57 -7.42 -4.28
N LYS A 37 8.69 -8.09 -4.57
CA LYS A 37 9.28 -9.10 -3.66
C LYS A 37 9.56 -8.51 -2.28
N LEU A 38 10.27 -7.38 -2.21
CA LEU A 38 10.60 -6.73 -0.94
C LEU A 38 9.34 -6.34 -0.14
N ILE A 39 8.34 -5.74 -0.80
CA ILE A 39 7.10 -5.32 -0.13
C ILE A 39 6.32 -6.54 0.37
N ASN A 40 6.25 -7.62 -0.39
CA ASN A 40 5.56 -8.83 0.06
C ASN A 40 6.31 -9.53 1.19
N GLU A 41 7.64 -9.44 1.23
CA GLU A 41 8.50 -10.01 2.28
C GLU A 41 8.56 -9.17 3.55
N GLU A 42 8.46 -7.84 3.47
CA GLU A 42 8.70 -6.93 4.60
C GLU A 42 7.54 -5.99 4.93
N GLY A 43 6.63 -5.77 3.98
CA GLY A 43 5.66 -4.70 4.00
C GLY A 43 6.26 -3.34 3.62
N THR A 44 5.45 -2.30 3.74
CA THR A 44 5.87 -0.89 3.65
C THR A 44 5.97 -0.25 5.04
N GLU A 45 6.92 0.68 5.17
CA GLU A 45 7.00 1.64 6.27
C GLU A 45 6.74 3.05 5.71
N VAL A 46 5.67 3.69 6.18
CA VAL A 46 5.44 5.11 5.91
C VAL A 46 5.93 5.92 7.10
N ARG A 47 6.88 6.81 6.85
CA ARG A 47 7.42 7.74 7.85
C ARG A 47 6.86 9.13 7.59
N ILE A 48 6.00 9.61 8.48
CA ILE A 48 5.37 10.93 8.35
C ILE A 48 5.46 11.71 9.66
N LYS A 49 5.71 13.00 9.55
CA LYS A 49 5.62 13.94 10.67
C LYS A 49 4.18 14.44 10.76
N LEU A 50 3.50 14.15 11.86
CA LEU A 50 2.16 14.68 12.08
C LEU A 50 2.24 16.17 12.43
N ARG A 51 1.13 16.88 12.20
CA ARG A 51 1.02 18.29 12.57
C ARG A 51 1.29 18.44 14.07
N ASP A 52 2.08 19.44 14.42
CA ASP A 52 2.44 19.81 15.80
C ASP A 52 3.24 18.75 16.59
N GLU A 53 3.81 17.74 15.92
CA GLU A 53 4.76 16.81 16.54
C GLU A 53 6.19 17.15 16.14
N ASP A 54 7.19 16.80 16.96
CA ASP A 54 8.61 17.07 16.64
C ASP A 54 9.27 15.94 15.84
N SER A 55 8.81 14.70 16.02
CA SER A 55 9.37 13.49 15.43
C SER A 55 8.49 12.89 14.33
N HIS A 56 9.11 12.06 13.48
CA HIS A 56 8.36 11.25 12.52
C HIS A 56 7.76 10.05 13.23
N ARG A 57 6.53 9.69 12.86
CA ARG A 57 5.93 8.41 13.18
C ARG A 57 6.18 7.43 12.05
N SER A 58 6.55 6.21 12.41
CA SER A 58 6.59 5.08 11.50
C SER A 58 5.25 4.34 11.55
N ILE A 59 4.67 4.08 10.38
CA ILE A 59 3.46 3.29 10.21
C ILE A 59 3.85 2.08 9.36
N PHE A 60 3.80 0.90 9.97
CA PHE A 60 4.11 -0.35 9.29
C PHE A 60 2.83 -0.99 8.78
N SER A 61 2.78 -1.26 7.48
CA SER A 61 1.62 -1.89 6.82
C SER A 61 1.22 -3.24 7.42
N ARG A 62 2.17 -3.98 7.99
CA ARG A 62 1.94 -5.29 8.63
C ARG A 62 1.10 -5.22 9.90
N ASP A 63 1.06 -4.05 10.54
CA ASP A 63 0.30 -3.81 11.76
C ASP A 63 -1.14 -3.32 11.46
N LEU A 64 -1.49 -3.19 10.17
CA LEU A 64 -2.77 -2.61 9.74
C LEU A 64 -3.82 -3.70 9.48
N PRO A 65 -5.12 -3.36 9.62
CA PRO A 65 -6.20 -4.35 9.45
C PRO A 65 -6.42 -4.79 8.00
N GLY A 66 -5.99 -3.99 7.01
CA GLY A 66 -6.05 -4.33 5.59
C GLY A 66 -4.90 -5.23 5.14
N ARG A 67 -5.11 -6.01 4.07
CA ARG A 67 -4.03 -6.81 3.46
C ARG A 67 -3.27 -6.01 2.41
N LEU A 68 -1.94 -5.97 2.53
CA LEU A 68 -1.05 -5.45 1.50
C LEU A 68 -0.59 -6.58 0.56
N ASP A 69 -0.51 -6.25 -0.72
CA ASP A 69 0.11 -7.04 -1.78
C ASP A 69 0.88 -6.09 -2.72
N ALA A 70 1.85 -6.61 -3.46
CA ALA A 70 2.59 -5.87 -4.47
C ALA A 70 2.88 -6.76 -5.68
N LYS A 71 2.70 -6.19 -6.87
CA LYS A 71 2.70 -6.93 -8.14
C LYS A 71 3.39 -6.15 -9.25
N THR A 72 3.90 -6.85 -10.25
CA THR A 72 4.31 -6.20 -11.50
C THR A 72 3.09 -5.84 -12.35
N PRO A 73 3.22 -4.89 -13.31
CA PRO A 73 2.11 -4.50 -14.18
C PRO A 73 1.43 -5.69 -14.90
N GLU A 74 2.20 -6.70 -15.27
CA GLU A 74 1.74 -7.88 -16.03
C GLU A 74 0.92 -8.86 -15.17
N GLU A 75 1.06 -8.83 -13.85
CA GLU A 75 0.40 -9.74 -12.91
C GLU A 75 -0.98 -9.23 -12.43
N VAL A 76 -1.34 -8.02 -12.87
CA VAL A 76 -2.54 -7.31 -12.42
C VAL A 76 -3.63 -7.39 -13.48
N ASP A 77 -4.80 -7.83 -13.04
CA ASP A 77 -6.05 -7.71 -13.79
C ASP A 77 -6.92 -6.63 -13.12
N PRO A 78 -7.06 -5.43 -13.72
CA PRO A 78 -7.80 -4.32 -13.12
C PRO A 78 -9.27 -4.64 -12.84
N SER A 79 -9.88 -5.60 -13.56
CA SER A 79 -11.29 -5.98 -13.35
C SER A 79 -11.55 -6.63 -11.98
N LYS A 80 -10.50 -7.05 -11.27
CA LYS A 80 -10.57 -7.65 -9.93
C LYS A 80 -10.56 -6.62 -8.79
N TYR A 81 -10.53 -5.33 -9.10
CA TYR A 81 -10.42 -4.25 -8.13
C TYR A 81 -11.64 -3.33 -8.18
N ASP A 82 -12.04 -2.85 -7.01
CA ASP A 82 -13.17 -1.93 -6.86
C ASP A 82 -12.78 -0.47 -7.15
N LEU A 83 -11.48 -0.16 -7.01
CA LEU A 83 -10.91 1.16 -7.26
C LEU A 83 -9.49 1.06 -7.80
N VAL A 84 -9.15 1.93 -8.75
CA VAL A 84 -7.78 2.12 -9.27
C VAL A 84 -7.33 3.56 -8.99
N GLY A 85 -6.17 3.71 -8.35
CA GLY A 85 -5.53 5.00 -8.04
C GLY A 85 -4.12 5.12 -8.65
N LEU A 86 -3.64 6.35 -8.79
CA LEU A 86 -2.31 6.74 -9.26
C LEU A 86 -1.53 7.45 -8.15
#